data_AF-A0A2N0RZ99-F1
#
_entry.id   AF-A0A2N0RZ99-F1
#
_cell.length_a   1.000
_cell.length_b   1.000
_cell.length_c   1.000
_cell.angle_alpha   90.00
_cell.angle_beta   90.00
_cell.angle_gamma   90.00
#
_symmetry.space_group_name_H-M   'P 1'
#
loop_
_entity.id
_entity.type
_entity.pdbx_description
1 polymer ?
#
loop_
_entity_poly.entity_id
_entity_poly.type
_entity_poly.pdbx_seq_one_letter_code
_entity_poly.pdbx_strand_id
1 'polypeptide(L)'
;RFKKVIRMERQQFNKLVQVLQNDTVFQNKGNKPQAPVEFQLVIFLRRLGSKDDILSICSRFGICEGTVILYINHVMKAIRNKKLEFVQWPKNNNNHAIKYAINCQGIVDFKGIFINYIIGWPGSVHDARVYANSDFFLNTAKYIEGDDYVLGDSAYPISSFLITPFKNPFNH
;
A
#
# COMPACT_ATOMS: atom_id res chain seq x y z
N ARG A 1 -18.30 -6.20 11.66
CA ARG A 1 -17.35 -5.51 12.56
C ARG A 1 -15.90 -5.56 12.05
N PHE A 2 -15.35 -6.73 11.71
CA PHE A 2 -13.94 -6.89 11.25
C PHE A 2 -13.55 -6.01 10.04
N LYS A 3 -14.30 -6.07 8.93
CA LYS A 3 -14.04 -5.28 7.70
C LYS A 3 -13.98 -3.77 7.95
N LYS A 4 -14.77 -3.23 8.89
CA LYS A 4 -14.74 -1.80 9.24
C LYS A 4 -13.45 -1.41 10.00
N VAL A 5 -12.89 -2.32 10.78
CA VAL A 5 -11.71 -2.05 11.63
C VAL A 5 -10.41 -2.29 10.86
N ILE A 6 -10.34 -3.37 10.09
CA ILE A 6 -9.12 -3.84 9.40
C ILE A 6 -9.10 -3.44 7.91
N ARG A 7 -10.22 -2.90 7.38
CA ARG A 7 -10.42 -2.56 5.96
C ARG A 7 -10.22 -3.72 4.98
N MET A 8 -10.21 -4.96 5.47
CA MET A 8 -10.08 -6.18 4.69
C MET A 8 -11.19 -7.17 5.06
N GLU A 9 -11.64 -7.96 4.09
CA GLU A 9 -12.55 -9.07 4.34
C GLU A 9 -11.85 -10.20 5.11
N ARG A 10 -12.55 -10.83 6.05
CA ARG A 10 -11.99 -11.90 6.89
C ARG A 10 -11.48 -13.09 6.07
N GLN A 11 -12.13 -13.43 4.96
CA GLN A 11 -11.68 -14.53 4.10
C GLN A 11 -10.32 -14.23 3.47
N GLN A 12 -10.14 -13.01 2.95
CA GLN A 12 -8.88 -12.58 2.34
C GLN A 12 -7.77 -12.45 3.39
N PHE A 13 -8.13 -11.97 4.59
CA PHE A 13 -7.22 -11.93 5.72
C PHE A 13 -6.68 -13.33 6.06
N ASN A 14 -7.55 -14.32 6.18
CA ASN A 14 -7.13 -15.70 6.51
C ASN A 14 -6.24 -16.30 5.41
N LYS A 15 -6.54 -16.02 4.14
CA LYS A 15 -5.67 -16.43 3.02
C LYS A 15 -4.28 -15.80 3.15
N LEU A 16 -4.21 -14.52 3.49
CA LEU A 16 -2.93 -13.81 3.67
C LEU A 16 -2.14 -14.38 4.87
N VAL A 17 -2.80 -14.70 5.97
CA VAL A 17 -2.17 -15.39 7.11
C VAL A 17 -1.56 -16.71 6.65
N GLN A 18 -2.30 -17.53 5.91
CA GLN A 18 -1.80 -18.82 5.41
C GLN A 18 -0.57 -18.68 4.49
N VAL A 19 -0.51 -17.63 3.68
CA VAL A 19 0.65 -17.33 2.83
C VAL A 19 1.87 -16.93 3.65
N LEU A 20 1.67 -16.17 4.72
CA LEU A 20 2.74 -15.56 5.52
C LEU A 20 3.21 -16.44 6.69
N GLN A 21 2.38 -17.35 7.21
CA GLN A 21 2.63 -18.10 8.46
C GLN A 21 3.96 -18.87 8.48
N ASN A 22 4.42 -19.34 7.32
CA ASN A 22 5.63 -20.15 7.19
C ASN A 22 6.90 -19.31 6.99
N ASP A 23 6.82 -17.98 6.94
CA ASP A 23 7.99 -17.13 6.76
C ASP A 23 8.89 -17.17 8.01
N THR A 24 10.20 -17.26 7.79
CA THR A 24 11.23 -17.31 8.85
C THR A 24 11.19 -16.12 9.82
N VAL A 25 10.62 -14.98 9.41
CA VAL A 25 10.42 -13.80 10.27
C VAL A 25 9.43 -14.09 11.39
N PHE A 26 8.50 -15.02 11.16
CA PHE A 26 7.52 -15.43 12.16
C PHE A 26 7.98 -16.56 13.09
N GLN A 27 9.15 -17.13 12.80
CA GLN A 27 9.72 -18.23 13.57
C GLN A 27 10.53 -17.69 14.76
N ASN A 28 10.18 -18.16 15.95
CA ASN A 28 10.84 -17.76 17.18
C ASN A 28 12.28 -18.29 17.23
N LYS A 29 13.25 -17.40 17.46
CA LYS A 29 14.68 -17.75 17.63
C LYS A 29 15.14 -17.74 19.10
N GLY A 30 14.26 -17.44 20.04
CA GLY A 30 14.59 -17.33 21.47
C GLY A 30 13.62 -18.10 22.38
N ASN A 31 13.77 -17.93 23.68
CA ASN A 31 13.01 -18.68 24.68
C ASN A 31 11.58 -18.14 24.93
N LYS A 32 11.23 -16.96 24.40
CA LYS A 32 9.91 -16.35 24.59
C LYS A 32 9.00 -16.66 23.40
N PRO A 33 7.75 -17.14 23.61
CA PRO A 33 6.84 -17.45 22.52
C PRO A 33 6.57 -16.20 21.68
N GLN A 34 6.69 -16.34 20.37
CA GLN A 34 6.41 -15.26 19.43
C GLN A 34 4.90 -15.06 19.28
N ALA A 35 4.47 -13.81 19.15
CA ALA A 35 3.07 -13.49 18.94
C ALA A 35 2.53 -14.09 17.62
N PRO A 36 1.27 -14.54 17.59
CA PRO A 36 0.65 -15.12 16.40
C PRO A 36 0.72 -14.19 15.19
N VAL A 37 0.89 -14.76 13.99
CA VAL A 37 1.01 -14.00 12.72
C VAL A 37 -0.25 -13.18 12.46
N GLU A 38 -1.41 -13.70 12.82
CA GLU A 38 -2.70 -13.03 12.76
C GLU A 38 -2.69 -11.71 13.54
N PHE A 39 -2.10 -11.72 14.74
CA PHE A 39 -2.05 -10.54 15.58
C PHE A 39 -1.12 -9.48 14.99
N GLN A 40 0.08 -9.89 14.56
CA GLN A 40 1.03 -8.99 13.91
C GLN A 40 0.44 -8.39 12.62
N LEU A 41 -0.27 -9.19 11.83
CA LEU A 41 -0.94 -8.76 10.60
C LEU A 41 -2.11 -7.81 10.88
N VAL A 42 -2.88 -8.01 11.96
CA VAL A 42 -3.93 -7.07 12.39
C VAL A 42 -3.35 -5.70 12.72
N ILE A 43 -2.25 -5.65 13.48
CA ILE A 43 -1.58 -4.38 13.83
C ILE A 43 -1.06 -3.68 12.56
N PHE A 44 -0.42 -4.44 11.67
CA PHE A 44 0.07 -3.93 10.39
C PHE A 44 -1.04 -3.35 9.52
N LEU A 45 -2.12 -4.11 9.28
CA LEU A 45 -3.24 -3.68 8.45
C LEU A 45 -4.02 -2.52 9.10
N ARG A 46 -4.10 -2.49 10.44
CA ARG A 46 -4.69 -1.34 11.14
C ARG A 46 -3.83 -0.09 10.93
N ARG A 47 -2.51 -0.20 11.04
CA ARG A 47 -1.61 0.93 10.81
C ARG A 47 -1.69 1.47 9.38
N LEU A 48 -1.69 0.59 8.38
CA LEU A 48 -1.79 1.00 6.98
C LEU A 48 -3.20 1.49 6.59
N GLY A 49 -4.23 0.89 7.16
CA GLY A 49 -5.62 1.14 6.81
C GLY A 49 -6.30 2.21 7.66
N SER A 50 -5.61 2.87 8.60
CA SER A 50 -6.23 3.90 9.44
C SER A 50 -5.33 5.13 9.55
N LYS A 51 -5.96 6.26 9.88
CA LYS A 51 -5.24 7.49 10.24
C LYS A 51 -4.77 7.48 11.70
N ASP A 52 -4.95 6.36 12.42
CA ASP A 52 -4.56 6.22 13.82
C ASP A 52 -3.05 6.37 13.94
N ASP A 53 -2.61 7.24 14.85
CA ASP A 53 -1.21 7.32 15.24
C ASP A 53 -0.78 6.07 16.03
N ILE A 54 0.54 5.91 16.22
CA ILE A 54 1.09 4.72 16.88
C ILE A 54 0.61 4.62 18.34
N LEU A 55 0.48 5.74 19.07
CA LEU A 55 0.03 5.74 20.47
C LEU A 55 -1.44 5.33 20.59
N SER A 56 -2.29 5.77 19.65
CA SER A 56 -3.67 5.31 19.55
C SER A 56 -3.77 3.79 19.35
N ILE A 57 -2.88 3.21 18.53
CA ILE A 57 -2.79 1.76 18.33
C ILE A 57 -2.29 1.07 19.62
N CYS A 58 -1.25 1.59 20.25
CA CYS A 58 -0.73 1.08 21.52
C CYS A 58 -1.81 1.01 22.60
N SER A 59 -2.53 2.11 22.80
CA SER A 59 -3.64 2.21 23.77
C SER A 59 -4.74 1.21 23.47
N ARG A 60 -5.12 1.06 22.18
CA ARG A 60 -6.20 0.19 21.75
C ARG A 60 -5.90 -1.30 21.92
N PHE A 61 -4.67 -1.71 21.69
CA PHE A 61 -4.26 -3.12 21.70
C PHE A 61 -3.46 -3.51 22.94
N GLY A 62 -3.17 -2.56 23.85
CA GLY A 62 -2.44 -2.81 25.08
C GLY A 62 -0.99 -3.23 24.84
N ILE A 63 -0.34 -2.65 23.82
CA ILE A 63 1.04 -2.99 23.42
C ILE A 63 1.94 -1.75 23.42
N CYS A 64 3.25 -1.96 23.57
CA CYS A 64 4.22 -0.88 23.52
C CYS A 64 4.51 -0.42 22.09
N GLU A 65 4.96 0.82 21.93
CA GLU A 65 5.32 1.40 20.63
C GLU A 65 6.38 0.57 19.88
N GLY A 66 7.42 0.12 20.58
CA GLY A 66 8.44 -0.75 20.00
C GLY A 66 7.86 -2.07 19.43
N THR A 67 6.81 -2.60 20.07
CA THR A 67 6.10 -3.80 19.60
C THR A 67 5.30 -3.53 18.32
N VAL A 68 4.64 -2.37 18.22
CA VAL A 68 3.94 -1.94 17.00
C VAL A 68 4.90 -1.86 15.83
N ILE A 69 6.03 -1.16 16.02
CA ILE A 69 7.07 -1.00 14.99
C ILE A 69 7.66 -2.36 14.59
N LEU A 70 7.92 -3.23 15.56
CA LEU A 70 8.43 -4.58 15.32
C LEU A 70 7.47 -5.40 14.45
N TYR A 71 6.17 -5.42 14.77
CA TYR A 71 5.17 -6.18 14.02
C TYR A 71 5.00 -5.64 12.59
N ILE A 72 5.03 -4.32 12.42
CA ILE A 72 5.01 -3.70 11.09
C ILE A 72 6.21 -4.19 10.28
N ASN A 73 7.42 -4.12 10.85
CA ASN A 73 8.64 -4.53 10.16
C ASN A 73 8.65 -6.02 9.83
N HIS A 74 8.11 -6.87 10.72
CA HIS A 74 8.00 -8.30 10.48
C HIS A 74 7.10 -8.60 9.27
N VAL A 75 5.90 -8.03 9.26
CA VAL A 75 4.94 -8.24 8.17
C VAL A 75 5.48 -7.66 6.86
N MET A 76 6.09 -6.47 6.89
CA MET A 76 6.75 -5.88 5.72
C MET A 76 7.85 -6.78 5.15
N LYS A 77 8.69 -7.34 6.02
CA LYS A 77 9.77 -8.23 5.61
C LYS A 77 9.24 -9.53 5.02
N ALA A 78 8.23 -10.15 5.64
CA ALA A 78 7.60 -11.36 5.12
C ALA A 78 6.94 -11.13 3.75
N ILE A 79 6.22 -10.02 3.57
CA ILE A 79 5.66 -9.63 2.27
C ILE A 79 6.78 -9.44 1.23
N ARG A 80 7.88 -8.78 1.61
CA ARG A 80 9.03 -8.58 0.72
C ARG A 80 9.67 -9.91 0.30
N ASN A 81 9.79 -10.88 1.20
CA ASN A 81 10.33 -12.21 0.87
C ASN A 81 9.45 -12.94 -0.16
N LYS A 82 8.14 -12.71 -0.10
CA LYS A 82 7.16 -13.24 -1.06
C LYS A 82 7.11 -12.47 -2.38
N LYS A 83 7.79 -11.32 -2.51
CA LYS A 83 7.76 -10.50 -3.73
C LYS A 83 8.07 -11.31 -4.98
N LEU A 84 9.12 -12.13 -4.97
CA LEU A 84 9.51 -12.91 -6.14
C LEU A 84 8.51 -14.03 -6.47
N GLU A 85 7.66 -14.46 -5.55
CA GLU A 85 6.63 -15.47 -5.81
C GLU A 85 5.44 -14.85 -6.57
N PHE A 86 5.06 -13.61 -6.21
CA PHE A 86 3.87 -12.94 -6.75
C PHE A 86 4.16 -11.88 -7.82
N VAL A 87 5.38 -11.34 -7.86
CA VAL A 87 5.81 -10.25 -8.76
C VAL A 87 6.98 -10.76 -9.61
N GLN A 88 6.64 -11.44 -10.70
CA GLN A 88 7.59 -11.91 -11.70
C GLN A 88 7.25 -11.32 -13.07
N TRP A 89 8.30 -11.05 -13.84
CA TRP A 89 8.12 -10.81 -15.27
C TRP A 89 7.74 -12.14 -15.95
N PRO A 90 6.75 -12.19 -16.85
CA PRO A 90 6.42 -13.39 -17.59
C PRO A 90 7.64 -13.85 -18.40
N LYS A 91 8.08 -15.09 -18.17
CA LYS A 91 9.35 -15.65 -18.70
C LYS A 91 9.27 -16.21 -20.13
N ASN A 92 8.20 -15.95 -20.88
CA ASN A 92 8.11 -16.44 -22.25
C ASN A 92 9.01 -15.61 -23.17
N ASN A 93 10.14 -16.20 -23.59
CA ASN A 93 11.18 -15.67 -24.50
C ASN A 93 10.71 -15.40 -25.94
N ASN A 94 9.41 -15.34 -26.19
CA ASN A 94 8.91 -14.82 -27.45
C ASN A 94 8.67 -13.33 -27.20
N ASN A 95 9.32 -12.46 -27.96
CA ASN A 95 9.19 -10.98 -27.94
C ASN A 95 7.75 -10.45 -28.16
N HIS A 96 6.72 -11.27 -27.98
CA HIS A 96 5.37 -10.84 -27.67
C HIS A 96 5.39 -10.21 -26.28
N ALA A 97 5.67 -8.91 -26.27
CA ALA A 97 5.50 -7.98 -25.14
C ALA A 97 4.39 -8.41 -24.21
N ILE A 98 4.56 -8.18 -22.89
CA ILE A 98 3.51 -8.35 -21.88
C ILE A 98 2.17 -7.89 -22.44
N LYS A 99 1.32 -8.84 -22.83
CA LYS A 99 0.01 -8.52 -23.42
C LYS A 99 -0.96 -7.99 -22.37
N TYR A 100 -0.68 -8.24 -21.09
CA TYR A 100 -1.56 -7.93 -19.98
C TYR A 100 -0.73 -7.42 -18.80
N ALA A 101 -0.63 -6.09 -18.71
CA ALA A 101 -0.22 -5.41 -17.49
C ALA A 101 -1.48 -4.88 -16.80
N ILE A 102 -1.44 -4.73 -15.48
CA ILE A 102 -2.49 -4.07 -14.70
C ILE A 102 -1.89 -2.79 -14.12
N ASN A 103 -2.51 -1.65 -14.40
CA ASN A 103 -2.14 -0.37 -13.81
C ASN A 103 -2.60 -0.33 -12.34
N CYS A 104 -1.72 0.16 -11.47
CA CYS A 104 -1.95 0.40 -10.06
C CYS A 104 -1.49 1.83 -9.75
N GLN A 105 -2.42 2.68 -9.33
CA GLN A 105 -2.13 4.04 -8.86
C GLN A 105 -2.46 4.11 -7.37
N GLY A 106 -1.57 4.73 -6.61
CA GLY A 106 -1.73 4.96 -5.17
C GLY A 106 -1.35 6.38 -4.81
N ILE A 107 -2.13 7.00 -3.92
CA ILE A 107 -1.90 8.33 -3.38
C ILE A 107 -1.72 8.19 -1.87
N VAL A 108 -0.66 8.81 -1.35
CA VAL A 108 -0.30 8.78 0.07
C VAL A 108 -0.28 10.20 0.65
N ASP A 109 -0.55 10.31 1.95
CA ASP A 109 -0.32 11.56 2.69
C ASP A 109 1.18 11.77 3.00
N PHE A 110 1.51 12.90 3.62
CA PHE A 110 2.89 13.24 4.02
C PHE A 110 3.50 12.26 5.04
N LYS A 111 2.69 11.41 5.69
CA LYS A 111 3.13 10.34 6.59
C LYS A 111 3.32 9.01 5.87
N GLY A 112 3.11 8.97 4.55
CA GLY A 112 3.18 7.77 3.73
C GLY A 112 1.98 6.83 3.89
N ILE A 113 0.87 7.30 4.45
CA ILE A 113 -0.36 6.51 4.60
C ILE A 113 -1.20 6.64 3.33
N PHE A 114 -1.62 5.52 2.74
CA PHE A 114 -2.50 5.53 1.57
C PHE A 114 -3.84 6.18 1.89
N ILE A 115 -4.16 7.24 1.15
CA ILE A 115 -5.45 7.94 1.21
C ILE A 115 -6.37 7.52 0.06
N ASN A 116 -5.81 7.09 -1.07
CA ASN A 116 -6.54 6.56 -2.21
C ASN A 116 -5.69 5.54 -2.98
N TYR A 117 -6.32 4.53 -3.58
CA TYR A 117 -5.68 3.63 -4.53
C TYR A 117 -6.70 3.13 -5.56
N ILE A 118 -6.21 2.85 -6.77
CA ILE A 118 -7.00 2.27 -7.86
C ILE A 118 -6.15 1.22 -8.57
N ILE A 119 -6.74 0.03 -8.78
CA ILE A 119 -6.10 -1.14 -9.39
C ILE A 119 -7.12 -1.75 -10.36
N GLY A 120 -6.64 -2.31 -11.47
CA GLY A 120 -7.49 -3.13 -12.36
C GLY A 120 -7.65 -2.57 -13.76
N TRP A 121 -7.09 -1.38 -14.04
CA TRP A 121 -7.01 -0.86 -15.40
C TRP A 121 -5.97 -1.64 -16.22
N PRO A 122 -6.16 -1.84 -17.53
CA PRO A 122 -5.11 -2.34 -18.39
C PRO A 122 -3.88 -1.42 -18.33
N GLY A 123 -2.68 -2.00 -18.33
CA GLY A 123 -1.43 -1.25 -18.23
C GLY A 123 -1.12 -0.36 -19.43
N SER A 124 -1.86 -0.51 -20.55
CA SER A 124 -1.81 0.41 -21.69
C SER A 124 -2.58 1.71 -21.47
N VAL A 125 -3.39 1.79 -20.39
CA VAL A 125 -4.16 3.00 -20.09
C VAL A 125 -3.24 4.05 -19.48
N HIS A 126 -3.24 5.24 -20.08
CA HIS A 126 -2.48 6.39 -19.60
C HIS A 126 -2.82 6.75 -18.16
N ASP A 127 -1.81 7.07 -17.37
CA ASP A 127 -1.94 7.41 -15.95
C ASP A 127 -2.90 8.56 -15.71
N ALA A 128 -2.89 9.59 -16.57
CA ALA A 128 -3.85 10.70 -16.52
C ALA A 128 -5.32 10.23 -16.65
N ARG A 129 -5.59 9.19 -17.47
CA ARG A 129 -6.94 8.63 -17.62
C ARG A 129 -7.35 7.83 -16.40
N VAL A 130 -6.43 7.04 -15.83
CA VAL A 130 -6.66 6.33 -14.56
C VAL A 130 -6.97 7.34 -13.44
N TYR A 131 -6.19 8.42 -13.37
CA TYR A 131 -6.35 9.50 -12.40
C TYR A 131 -7.69 10.23 -12.53
N ALA A 132 -8.09 10.62 -13.75
CA ALA A 132 -9.36 11.31 -13.98
C ALA A 132 -10.59 10.46 -13.59
N ASN A 133 -10.43 9.13 -13.54
CA ASN A 133 -11.48 8.19 -13.12
C ASN A 133 -11.30 7.70 -11.67
N SER A 134 -10.33 8.25 -10.93
CA SER A 134 -10.10 7.89 -9.53
C SER A 134 -11.12 8.56 -8.61
N ASP A 135 -11.49 7.89 -7.52
CA ASP A 135 -12.31 8.50 -6.46
C ASP A 135 -11.65 9.76 -5.89
N PHE A 136 -10.32 9.82 -5.89
CA PHE A 136 -9.59 11.01 -5.47
C PHE A 136 -9.92 12.22 -6.36
N PHE A 137 -9.82 12.07 -7.69
CA PHE A 137 -10.09 13.18 -8.61
C PHE A 137 -11.57 13.59 -8.58
N LEU A 138 -12.48 12.61 -8.62
CA LEU A 138 -13.92 12.87 -8.59
C LEU A 138 -14.40 13.51 -7.29
N ASN A 139 -13.74 13.22 -6.16
CA ASN A 139 -14.09 13.72 -4.84
C ASN A 139 -12.93 14.51 -4.21
N THR A 140 -12.23 15.35 -4.99
CA THR A 140 -11.01 16.05 -4.55
C THR A 140 -11.22 16.83 -3.24
N ALA A 141 -12.38 17.49 -3.07
CA ALA A 141 -12.71 18.26 -1.86
C ALA A 141 -12.78 17.42 -0.56
N LYS A 142 -12.83 16.10 -0.66
CA LYS A 142 -12.76 15.18 0.50
C LYS A 142 -11.32 14.94 0.97
N TYR A 143 -10.35 15.18 0.08
CA TYR A 143 -8.95 14.78 0.27
C TYR A 143 -7.99 15.96 0.35
N ILE A 144 -8.34 17.09 -0.28
CA ILE A 144 -7.54 18.31 -0.36
C ILE A 144 -8.32 19.43 0.32
N GLU A 145 -7.72 20.04 1.34
CA GLU A 145 -8.28 21.18 2.06
C GLU A 145 -7.31 22.37 2.02
N GLY A 146 -7.81 23.56 1.72
CA GLY A 146 -7.01 24.79 1.71
C GLY A 146 -5.81 24.71 0.76
N ASP A 147 -4.60 24.87 1.34
CA ASP A 147 -3.32 24.91 0.62
C ASP A 147 -2.66 23.53 0.44
N ASP A 148 -3.41 22.44 0.64
CA ASP A 148 -2.92 21.08 0.39
C ASP A 148 -2.60 20.87 -1.11
N TYR A 149 -1.50 20.15 -1.37
CA TYR A 149 -1.10 19.79 -2.72
C TYR A 149 -0.58 18.35 -2.79
N VAL A 150 -0.72 17.75 -3.98
CA VAL A 150 -0.22 16.43 -4.34
C VAL A 150 0.95 16.61 -5.29
N LEU A 151 2.00 15.82 -5.08
CA LEU A 151 3.11 15.70 -6.01
C LEU A 151 2.86 14.49 -6.92
N GLY A 152 2.75 14.74 -8.23
CA GLY A 152 2.55 13.72 -9.25
C GLY A 152 3.73 13.61 -10.20
N ASP A 153 3.81 12.52 -10.95
CA ASP A 153 4.73 12.40 -12.09
C ASP A 153 4.33 13.33 -13.26
N SER A 154 5.27 13.60 -14.16
CA SER A 154 5.11 14.35 -15.41
C SER A 154 4.03 13.83 -16.35
N ALA A 155 3.58 12.58 -16.17
CA ALA A 155 2.48 11.97 -16.90
C ALA A 155 1.08 12.48 -16.47
N TYR A 156 0.98 13.19 -15.34
CA TYR A 156 -0.27 13.77 -14.86
C TYR A 156 -0.46 15.23 -15.33
N PRO A 157 -1.71 15.71 -15.47
CA PRO A 157 -1.97 17.11 -15.80
C PRO A 157 -1.70 18.01 -14.59
N ILE A 158 -1.03 19.14 -14.80
CA ILE A 158 -0.87 20.16 -13.76
C ILE A 158 -2.25 20.76 -13.39
N SER A 159 -2.49 20.96 -12.10
CA SER A 159 -3.73 21.59 -11.61
C SER A 159 -3.42 22.52 -10.42
N SER A 160 -4.45 23.16 -9.86
CA SER A 160 -4.30 24.03 -8.68
C SER A 160 -3.78 23.30 -7.43
N PHE A 161 -3.90 21.98 -7.39
CA PHE A 161 -3.49 21.14 -6.25
C PHE A 161 -2.58 19.97 -6.67
N LEU A 162 -2.33 19.72 -7.96
CA LEU A 162 -1.43 18.68 -8.45
C LEU A 162 -0.22 19.30 -9.13
N ILE A 163 0.94 19.13 -8.50
CA ILE A 163 2.23 19.67 -8.96
C ILE A 163 3.03 18.54 -9.60
N THR A 164 3.50 18.76 -10.83
CA THR A 164 4.34 17.82 -11.57
C THR A 164 5.74 18.41 -11.79
N PRO A 165 6.80 17.58 -11.91
CA PRO A 165 8.14 18.05 -12.25
C PRO A 165 8.17 18.93 -13.49
N PHE A 166 9.03 19.95 -13.49
CA PHE A 166 9.26 20.80 -14.65
C PHE A 166 9.81 19.96 -15.81
N LYS A 167 9.20 20.06 -16.99
CA LYS A 167 9.73 19.41 -18.20
C LYS A 167 11.01 20.16 -18.59
N ASN A 168 12.13 19.47 -18.62
CA ASN A 168 13.44 20.06 -18.90
C ASN A 168 13.39 20.88 -20.22
N PRO A 169 13.75 22.17 -20.23
CA PRO A 169 13.61 23.02 -21.41
C PRO A 169 14.72 22.81 -22.45
N PHE A 170 15.71 21.94 -22.17
CA PHE A 170 16.88 21.70 -23.01
C PHE A 170 16.76 20.49 -23.96
N ASN A 171 15.60 20.33 -24.61
CA ASN A 171 15.52 19.53 -25.83
C ASN A 171 15.68 20.47 -27.04
N HIS A 172 16.93 20.84 -27.31
CA HIS A 172 17.40 21.39 -28.58
C HIS A 172 18.49 20.49 -29.14
#